data_AF-A0A0D0APW8-F1
#
_entry.id   AF-A0A0D0APW8-F1
#
_cell.length_a   1.000
_cell.length_b   1.000
_cell.length_c   1.000
_cell.angle_alpha   90.00
_cell.angle_beta   90.00
_cell.angle_gamma   90.00
#
_symmetry.space_group_name_H-M   'P 1'
#
loop_
_entity.id
_entity.type
_entity.pdbx_description
1 polymer ?
#
loop_
_entity_poly.entity_id
_entity_poly.type
_entity_poly.pdbx_seq_one_letter_code
_entity_poly.pdbx_strand_id
1 'polypeptide(L)'
;MTQLTQFSGSKSVYPVYLTFSNIPRAIRCYLPVDKIMNSKLSKKEKTSRIQYLFHDSMCMVLNPLKEVGHNRMNVVNKDGKVRRIHPILACYVADYPEQCLVACVKYGTCPKCQSSASALGSNTPREPCTKAWTMEEYEFLYKLNDMVLPQEGRTEVE
;
A
#
# COMPACT_ATOMS: atom_id res chain seq x y z
N MET A 1 8.94 -8.00 13.46
CA MET A 1 8.64 -6.58 13.71
C MET A 1 9.59 -5.79 12.83
N THR A 2 9.08 -5.25 11.73
CA THR A 2 9.83 -4.41 10.80
C THR A 2 10.23 -3.14 11.56
N GLN A 3 11.53 -2.82 11.54
CA GLN A 3 12.08 -1.75 12.35
C GLN A 3 11.62 -0.41 11.75
N LEU A 4 10.73 0.28 12.47
CA LEU A 4 10.34 1.67 12.18
C LEU A 4 11.59 2.53 12.11
N THR A 5 11.81 3.22 10.99
CA THR A 5 12.87 4.22 10.92
C THR A 5 12.43 5.42 11.76
N GLN A 6 12.99 5.59 12.96
CA GLN A 6 12.82 6.79 13.77
C GLN A 6 13.53 7.95 13.06
N PHE A 7 12.75 8.90 12.56
CA PHE A 7 13.30 10.20 12.15
C PHE A 7 13.44 11.09 13.40
N SER A 8 14.40 12.02 13.40
CA SER A 8 14.66 12.89 14.55
C SER A 8 13.39 13.61 15.02
N GLY A 9 12.96 13.32 16.25
CA GLY A 9 11.73 13.81 16.87
C GLY A 9 10.54 12.89 16.62
N SER A 10 10.31 11.92 17.53
CA SER A 10 9.11 11.06 17.74
C SER A 10 8.24 10.64 16.53
N LYS A 11 8.76 10.72 15.31
CA LYS A 11 8.03 10.47 14.07
C LYS A 11 8.39 9.10 13.50
N SER A 12 7.34 8.33 13.26
CA SER A 12 7.33 6.95 12.82
C SER A 12 6.76 6.91 11.41
N VAL A 13 7.55 6.36 10.49
CA VAL A 13 7.24 6.38 9.06
C VAL A 13 7.38 4.97 8.51
N TYR A 14 6.44 4.54 7.68
CA TYR A 14 6.54 3.29 6.94
C TYR A 14 7.22 3.54 5.59
N PRO A 15 8.47 3.08 5.39
CA PRO A 15 9.13 3.21 4.10
C PRO A 15 8.55 2.19 3.12
N VAL A 16 7.98 2.67 2.01
CA VAL A 16 7.65 1.80 0.88
C VAL A 16 8.85 1.75 -0.06
N TYR A 17 9.50 0.59 -0.16
CA TYR A 17 10.60 0.38 -1.10
C TYR A 17 10.06 -0.08 -2.46
N LEU A 18 9.85 0.87 -3.38
CA LEU A 18 9.55 0.56 -4.78
C LEU A 18 10.84 0.63 -5.59
N THR A 19 11.35 -0.52 -6.03
CA THR A 19 12.48 -0.57 -6.96
C THR A 19 11.97 -0.44 -8.39
N PHE A 20 11.92 0.79 -8.90
CA PHE A 20 12.21 0.99 -10.31
C PHE A 20 13.72 0.98 -10.46
N SER A 21 14.26 0.21 -11.39
CA SER A 21 15.70 0.11 -11.64
C SER A 21 16.38 1.44 -12.05
N ASN A 22 15.69 2.58 -11.94
CA ASN A 22 16.24 3.91 -12.23
C ASN A 22 15.52 5.10 -11.54
N ILE A 23 14.89 4.91 -10.37
CA ILE A 23 14.33 6.04 -9.60
C ILE A 23 15.38 6.56 -8.60
N PRO A 24 15.74 7.86 -8.62
CA PRO A 24 16.68 8.42 -7.67
C PRO A 24 16.18 8.26 -6.23
N ARG A 25 17.10 7.99 -5.31
CA ARG A 25 16.86 7.72 -3.87
C ARG A 25 16.00 8.77 -3.15
N ALA A 26 15.85 9.95 -3.74
CA ALA A 26 15.04 11.07 -3.27
C ALA A 26 13.51 10.84 -3.35
N ILE A 27 13.03 9.96 -4.24
CA ILE A 27 11.59 9.70 -4.40
C ILE A 27 11.17 8.53 -3.50
N ARG A 28 11.33 8.71 -2.18
CA ARG A 28 10.74 7.81 -1.17
C ARG A 28 9.42 8.42 -0.72
N CYS A 29 8.31 7.74 -0.99
CA CYS A 29 7.02 8.13 -0.46
C CYS A 29 6.92 7.67 1.00
N TYR A 30 6.84 8.63 1.90
CA TYR A 30 6.76 8.44 3.33
C TYR A 30 5.33 8.68 3.80
N LEU A 31 4.70 7.65 4.35
CA LEU A 31 3.38 7.74 4.95
C LEU A 31 3.49 8.23 6.41
N PRO A 32 2.94 9.42 6.76
CA PRO A 32 2.95 9.91 8.13
C PRO A 32 1.88 9.18 8.97
N VAL A 33 2.31 8.28 9.86
CA VAL A 33 1.39 7.46 10.68
C VAL A 33 1.25 7.99 12.12
N ASP A 34 2.07 8.96 12.51
CA ASP A 34 2.15 9.49 13.88
C ASP A 34 0.84 10.07 14.40
N LYS A 35 0.10 10.79 13.55
CA LYS A 35 -1.18 11.39 13.94
C LYS A 35 -2.23 10.31 14.27
N ILE A 36 -2.17 9.17 13.60
CA ILE A 36 -3.10 8.05 13.84
C ILE A 36 -2.70 7.32 15.12
N MET A 37 -1.41 7.08 15.35
CA MET A 37 -0.93 6.40 16.55
C MET A 37 -1.27 7.16 17.83
N ASN A 38 -1.18 8.49 17.80
CA ASN A 38 -1.45 9.38 18.94
C ASN A 38 -2.93 9.73 19.14
N SER A 39 -3.82 9.25 18.27
CA SER A 39 -5.27 9.52 18.36
C SER A 39 -5.95 8.67 19.46
N LYS A 40 -7.10 9.15 19.98
CA LYS A 40 -7.96 8.41 20.95
C LYS A 40 -8.84 7.33 20.29
N LEU A 41 -8.39 6.74 19.19
CA LEU A 41 -9.11 5.69 18.46
C LEU A 41 -8.86 4.31 19.09
N SER A 42 -9.82 3.39 18.93
CA SER A 42 -9.65 1.97 19.20
C SER A 42 -8.52 1.39 18.36
N LYS A 43 -7.89 0.32 18.86
CA LYS A 43 -6.85 -0.42 18.13
C LYS A 43 -7.35 -0.85 16.73
N LYS A 44 -8.60 -1.27 16.63
CA LYS A 44 -9.23 -1.69 15.35
C LYS A 44 -9.34 -0.52 14.37
N GLU A 45 -9.81 0.64 14.86
CA GLU A 45 -9.96 1.86 14.05
C GLU A 45 -8.61 2.39 13.58
N LYS A 46 -7.59 2.37 14.45
CA LYS A 46 -6.22 2.75 14.06
C LYS A 46 -5.69 1.87 12.94
N THR A 47 -5.82 0.54 13.06
CA THR A 47 -5.38 -0.40 12.02
C THR A 47 -6.12 -0.17 10.70
N SER A 48 -7.45 -0.03 10.73
CA SER A 48 -8.23 0.24 9.51
C SER A 48 -7.85 1.57 8.85
N ARG A 49 -7.52 2.60 9.64
CA ARG A 49 -7.10 3.92 9.12
C ARG A 49 -5.69 3.91 8.54
N ILE A 50 -4.79 3.13 9.13
CA ILE A 50 -3.45 2.89 8.59
C ILE A 50 -3.55 2.15 7.25
N GLN A 51 -4.36 1.09 7.18
CA GLN A 51 -4.61 0.35 5.94
C GLN A 51 -5.17 1.26 4.85
N TYR A 52 -6.21 2.04 5.16
CA TYR A 52 -6.78 3.02 4.24
C TYR A 52 -5.73 4.00 3.72
N LEU A 53 -5.00 4.66 4.62
CA LEU A 53 -4.02 5.68 4.23
C LEU A 53 -2.90 5.08 3.36
N PHE A 54 -2.46 3.87 3.69
CA PHE A 54 -1.50 3.11 2.88
C PHE A 54 -2.02 2.88 1.45
N HIS A 55 -3.24 2.35 1.30
CA HIS A 55 -3.80 2.06 -0.02
C HIS A 55 -4.10 3.33 -0.82
N ASP A 56 -4.62 4.37 -0.19
CA ASP A 56 -4.88 5.66 -0.84
C ASP A 56 -3.56 6.28 -1.34
N SER A 57 -2.53 6.29 -0.50
CA SER A 57 -1.20 6.76 -0.90
C SER A 57 -0.60 5.90 -2.02
N MET A 58 -0.75 4.57 -1.95
CA MET A 58 -0.28 3.69 -3.02
C MET A 58 -1.04 3.90 -4.33
N CYS A 59 -2.34 4.19 -4.26
CA CYS A 59 -3.12 4.60 -5.43
C CYS A 59 -2.54 5.85 -6.07
N MET A 60 -2.24 6.89 -5.28
CA MET A 60 -1.63 8.13 -5.78
C MET A 60 -0.25 7.88 -6.41
N VAL A 61 0.63 7.12 -5.73
CA VAL A 61 2.00 6.84 -6.20
C VAL A 61 2.01 5.98 -7.47
N LEU A 62 1.11 5.01 -7.57
CA LEU A 62 1.06 4.09 -8.70
C LEU A 62 0.18 4.61 -9.86
N ASN A 63 -0.59 5.69 -9.68
CA ASN A 63 -1.47 6.21 -10.73
C ASN A 63 -0.72 6.59 -12.02
N PRO A 64 0.40 7.34 -11.96
CA PRO A 64 1.18 7.66 -13.16
C PRO A 64 1.69 6.40 -13.86
N LEU A 65 2.08 5.37 -13.09
CA LEU A 65 2.55 4.09 -13.61
C LEU A 65 1.45 3.30 -14.32
N LYS A 66 0.21 3.34 -13.81
CA LYS A 66 -0.94 2.73 -14.50
C LYS A 66 -1.17 3.38 -15.85
N GLU A 67 -1.13 4.71 -15.90
CA GLU A 67 -1.34 5.46 -17.14
C GLU A 67 -0.27 5.12 -18.20
N VAL A 68 1.01 5.24 -17.86
CA VAL A 68 2.10 4.93 -18.80
C VAL A 68 2.20 3.43 -19.12
N GLY A 69 1.77 2.57 -18.20
CA GLY A 69 1.69 1.12 -18.41
C GLY A 69 0.68 0.76 -19.49
N HIS A 70 -0.47 1.44 -19.54
CA HIS A 70 -1.47 1.28 -20.59
C HIS A 70 -1.07 2.01 -21.88
N ASN A 71 -0.66 3.27 -21.78
CA ASN A 71 -0.51 4.16 -22.93
C ASN A 71 0.87 4.09 -23.60
N ARG A 72 1.87 3.44 -22.98
CA ARG A 72 3.27 3.31 -23.39
C ARG A 72 4.06 4.62 -23.29
N MET A 73 5.33 4.52 -22.90
CA MET A 73 6.24 5.66 -22.74
C MET A 73 7.50 5.47 -23.58
N ASN A 74 8.04 6.59 -24.10
CA ASN A 74 9.34 6.60 -24.77
C ASN A 74 10.45 6.80 -23.75
N VAL A 75 11.47 5.92 -23.79
CA VAL A 75 12.67 6.03 -22.97
C VAL A 75 13.90 5.98 -23.86
N VAL A 76 14.86 6.87 -23.60
CA VAL A 76 16.16 6.89 -24.26
C VAL A 76 17.07 5.90 -23.54
N ASN A 77 17.61 4.92 -24.26
CA ASN A 77 18.59 3.99 -23.71
C ASN A 77 19.98 4.67 -23.61
N LYS A 78 20.92 4.02 -22.92
CA LYS A 78 22.33 4.42 -22.86
C LYS A 78 22.98 4.67 -24.24
N ASP A 79 22.49 3.98 -25.28
CA ASP A 79 23.00 4.10 -26.66
C ASP A 79 22.34 5.26 -27.44
N GLY A 80 21.58 6.14 -26.78
CA GLY A 80 20.87 7.27 -27.40
C GLY A 80 19.61 6.89 -28.20
N LYS A 81 19.30 5.59 -28.32
CA LYS A 81 18.13 5.09 -29.06
C LYS A 81 16.85 5.22 -28.22
N VAL A 82 15.79 5.77 -28.83
CA VAL A 82 14.45 5.83 -28.24
C VAL A 82 13.77 4.46 -28.33
N ARG A 83 13.27 3.96 -27.20
CA ARG A 83 12.50 2.71 -27.10
C ARG A 83 11.13 2.99 -26.50
N ARG A 84 10.11 2.33 -27.04
CA ARG A 84 8.76 2.30 -26.45
C ARG A 84 8.74 1.22 -25.38
N ILE A 85 8.33 1.57 -24.16
CA ILE A 85 8.20 0.65 -23.03
C ILE A 85 6.81 0.78 -22.38
N HIS A 86 6.40 -0.27 -21.69
CA HIS A 86 5.20 -0.31 -20.86
C HIS A 86 5.63 -0.60 -19.41
N PRO A 87 5.83 0.43 -18.58
CA PRO A 87 6.20 0.24 -17.19
C PRO A 87 5.07 -0.48 -16.46
N ILE A 88 5.39 -1.61 -15.82
CA ILE A 88 4.44 -2.37 -15.00
C ILE A 88 5.05 -2.61 -13.62
N LEU A 89 4.21 -2.56 -12.58
CA LEU A 89 4.59 -3.03 -11.26
C LEU A 89 4.62 -4.56 -11.29
N ALA A 90 5.82 -5.14 -11.41
CA ALA A 90 5.96 -6.59 -11.54
C ALA A 90 5.86 -7.34 -10.20
N CYS A 91 6.37 -6.76 -9.11
CA CYS A 91 6.47 -7.42 -7.82
C CYS A 91 6.45 -6.41 -6.67
N TYR A 92 5.80 -6.77 -5.56
CA TYR A 92 5.91 -6.10 -4.27
C TYR A 92 6.49 -7.07 -3.25
N VAL A 93 7.77 -6.91 -2.92
CA VAL A 93 8.45 -7.75 -1.91
C VAL A 93 8.22 -7.13 -0.55
N ALA A 94 7.63 -7.91 0.36
CA ALA A 94 7.24 -7.46 1.69
C ALA A 94 7.42 -8.59 2.71
N ASP A 95 7.66 -8.21 3.97
CA ASP A 95 7.57 -9.16 5.09
C ASP A 95 6.10 -9.55 5.37
N TYR A 96 5.85 -10.50 6.28
CA TYR A 96 4.48 -10.97 6.53
C TYR A 96 3.51 -9.87 6.99
N PRO A 97 3.84 -8.99 7.97
CA PRO A 97 3.03 -7.83 8.30
C PRO A 97 2.70 -6.93 7.09
N GLU A 98 3.69 -6.62 6.26
CA GLU A 98 3.52 -5.79 5.06
C GLU A 98 2.69 -6.49 3.98
N GLN A 99 2.84 -7.81 3.82
CA GLN A 99 1.99 -8.60 2.92
C GLN A 99 0.54 -8.56 3.38
N CYS A 100 0.29 -8.60 4.69
CA CYS A 100 -1.07 -8.47 5.23
C CYS A 100 -1.66 -7.09 4.94
N LEU A 101 -0.84 -6.05 5.11
CA LEU A 101 -1.20 -4.67 4.79
C LEU A 101 -1.56 -4.53 3.30
N VAL A 102 -0.73 -5.03 2.38
CA VAL A 102 -0.93 -4.91 0.93
C VAL A 102 -2.12 -5.74 0.44
N ALA A 103 -2.39 -6.88 1.05
CA ALA A 103 -3.50 -7.76 0.66
C ALA A 103 -4.85 -7.34 1.28
N CYS A 104 -4.91 -6.22 2.01
CA CYS A 104 -6.06 -5.80 2.80
C CYS A 104 -6.50 -6.84 3.85
N VAL A 105 -5.62 -7.72 4.34
CA VAL A 105 -6.00 -8.77 5.29
C VAL A 105 -5.60 -8.44 6.73
N LYS A 106 -6.25 -9.11 7.69
CA LYS A 106 -5.93 -8.95 9.11
C LYS A 106 -4.60 -9.63 9.44
N TYR A 107 -3.87 -9.06 10.40
CA TYR A 107 -2.68 -9.73 10.91
C TYR A 107 -3.06 -11.11 11.49
N GLY A 108 -2.27 -12.13 11.16
CA GLY A 108 -2.53 -13.51 11.58
C GLY A 108 -3.43 -14.30 10.63
N THR A 109 -3.85 -13.73 9.49
CA THR A 109 -4.52 -14.48 8.40
C THR A 109 -3.56 -14.72 7.23
N CYS A 110 -3.96 -15.57 6.29
CA CYS A 110 -3.17 -15.78 5.07
C CYS A 110 -3.41 -14.61 4.09
N PRO A 111 -2.37 -13.97 3.52
CA PRO A 111 -2.53 -12.94 2.49
C PRO A 111 -2.84 -13.51 1.10
N LYS A 112 -2.79 -14.84 0.94
CA LYS A 112 -2.99 -15.53 -0.34
C LYS A 112 -4.33 -16.27 -0.44
N CYS A 113 -4.89 -16.67 0.68
CA CYS A 113 -6.14 -17.41 0.74
C CYS A 113 -7.02 -16.93 1.90
N GLN A 114 -8.32 -17.18 1.80
CA GLN A 114 -9.35 -16.75 2.73
C GLN A 114 -9.38 -17.62 4.00
N SER A 115 -8.20 -17.85 4.60
CA SER A 115 -8.07 -18.58 5.86
C SER A 115 -8.19 -17.63 7.05
N SER A 116 -9.06 -17.98 8.00
CA SER A 116 -9.10 -17.33 9.30
C SER A 116 -7.81 -17.59 10.09
N ALA A 117 -7.57 -16.78 11.12
CA ALA A 117 -6.42 -16.92 12.00
C ALA A 117 -6.42 -18.28 12.74
N SER A 118 -7.60 -18.78 13.13
CA SER A 118 -7.76 -20.09 13.77
C SER A 118 -7.51 -21.27 12.83
N ALA A 119 -7.60 -21.06 11.53
CA ALA A 119 -7.42 -22.09 10.51
C ALA A 119 -6.04 -22.07 9.83
N LEU A 120 -5.19 -21.12 10.21
CA LEU A 120 -3.85 -21.00 9.66
C LEU A 120 -3.02 -22.26 9.99
N GLY A 121 -2.34 -22.82 8.99
CA GLY A 121 -1.59 -24.07 9.14
C GLY A 121 -2.43 -25.35 8.99
N SER A 122 -3.74 -25.24 8.73
CA SER A 122 -4.53 -26.40 8.31
C SER A 122 -4.10 -26.89 6.91
N ASN A 123 -4.06 -28.21 6.72
CA ASN A 123 -3.73 -28.82 5.43
C ASN A 123 -4.89 -28.79 4.42
N THR A 124 -6.04 -28.23 4.81
CA THR A 124 -7.19 -28.06 3.93
C THR A 124 -7.00 -26.83 3.04
N PRO A 125 -7.02 -26.98 1.70
CA PRO A 125 -6.98 -25.83 0.79
C PRO A 125 -8.13 -24.87 1.09
N ARG A 126 -7.85 -23.57 1.01
CA ARG A 126 -8.84 -22.49 1.18
C ARG A 126 -8.94 -21.71 -0.11
N GLU A 127 -10.09 -21.08 -0.31
CA GLU A 127 -10.32 -20.21 -1.45
C GLU A 127 -9.23 -19.13 -1.57
N PRO A 128 -8.70 -18.87 -2.77
CA PRO A 128 -7.75 -17.79 -2.98
C PRO A 128 -8.34 -16.41 -2.66
N CYS A 129 -7.50 -15.48 -2.23
CA CYS A 129 -7.86 -14.06 -2.19
C CYS A 129 -7.91 -13.55 -3.63
N THR A 130 -9.12 -13.45 -4.19
CA THR A 130 -9.33 -12.92 -5.55
C THR A 130 -9.34 -11.40 -5.54
N LYS A 131 -9.14 -10.79 -6.71
CA LYS A 131 -9.24 -9.32 -6.86
C LYS A 131 -10.59 -8.80 -6.36
N ALA A 132 -11.70 -9.48 -6.69
CA ALA A 132 -13.04 -9.07 -6.26
C ALA A 132 -13.14 -9.03 -4.73
N TRP A 133 -12.67 -10.08 -4.06
CA TRP A 133 -12.64 -10.16 -2.61
C TRP A 133 -11.80 -9.04 -1.96
N THR A 134 -10.59 -8.79 -2.48
CA THR A 134 -9.75 -7.70 -1.96
C THR A 134 -10.39 -6.33 -2.16
N MET A 135 -11.10 -6.12 -3.27
CA MET A 135 -11.83 -4.87 -3.51
C MET A 135 -13.01 -4.70 -2.56
N GLU A 136 -13.74 -5.77 -2.22
CA GLU A 136 -14.81 -5.71 -1.22
C GLU A 136 -14.28 -5.31 0.17
N GLU A 137 -13.15 -5.89 0.59
CA GLU A 137 -12.51 -5.52 1.86
C GLU A 137 -11.98 -4.07 1.82
N TYR A 138 -11.42 -3.64 0.68
CA TYR A 138 -11.00 -2.25 0.47
C TYR A 138 -12.18 -1.28 0.55
N GLU A 139 -13.30 -1.57 -0.11
CA GLU A 139 -14.53 -0.76 -0.07
C GLU A 139 -15.11 -0.70 1.35
N PHE A 140 -15.05 -1.81 2.09
CA PHE A 140 -15.43 -1.83 3.50
C PHE A 140 -14.52 -0.91 4.33
N LEU A 141 -13.19 -0.97 4.13
CA LEU A 141 -12.24 -0.07 4.78
C LEU A 141 -12.48 1.40 4.40
N TYR A 142 -12.80 1.67 3.13
CA TYR A 142 -13.07 3.00 2.62
C TYR A 142 -14.31 3.59 3.31
N LYS A 143 -15.44 2.87 3.29
CA LYS A 143 -16.68 3.28 3.96
C LYS A 143 -16.50 3.51 5.47
N LEU A 144 -15.73 2.65 6.13
CA LEU A 144 -15.45 2.78 7.56
C LEU A 144 -14.63 4.03 7.89
N ASN A 145 -13.73 4.46 6.99
CA ASN A 145 -12.90 5.64 7.21
C ASN A 145 -13.53 6.94 6.71
N ASP A 146 -14.34 6.91 5.65
CA ASP A 146 -15.05 8.08 5.12
C ASP A 146 -16.13 8.58 6.10
N MET A 147 -16.67 7.68 6.94
CA MET A 147 -17.54 8.05 8.07
C MET A 147 -16.79 8.72 9.24
N VAL A 148 -15.45 8.68 9.27
CA VAL A 148 -14.62 9.06 10.44
C VAL A 148 -13.59 10.17 10.12
N LEU A 149 -13.37 10.49 8.85
CA LEU A 149 -12.52 11.59 8.41
C LEU A 149 -13.38 12.85 8.17
N PRO A 150 -13.15 13.98 8.89
CA PRO A 150 -13.65 15.27 8.45
C PRO A 150 -13.10 15.57 7.05
N GLN A 151 -13.95 16.10 6.17
CA GLN A 151 -13.62 16.57 4.82
C GLN A 151 -12.74 17.83 4.88
N GLU A 152 -11.60 17.79 5.56
CA GLU A 152 -10.66 18.91 5.62
C GLU A 152 -9.46 18.65 4.71
N GLY A 153 -9.38 19.45 3.64
CA GLY A 153 -8.11 19.78 2.99
C GLY A 153 -7.68 18.86 1.85
N ARG A 154 -8.55 18.64 0.86
CA ARG A 154 -8.08 18.35 -0.51
C ARG A 154 -7.66 19.69 -1.12
N THR A 155 -6.49 20.21 -0.72
CA THR A 155 -5.92 21.38 -1.38
C THR A 155 -5.54 20.97 -2.80
N GLU A 156 -6.20 21.59 -3.76
CA GLU A 156 -5.84 21.61 -5.17
C GLU A 156 -4.38 22.04 -5.27
N VAL A 157 -3.56 21.18 -5.85
CA VAL A 157 -2.21 21.55 -6.28
C VAL A 157 -2.38 21.95 -7.74
N GLU A 158 -2.53 23.26 -7.98
CA GLU A 158 -2.26 23.90 -9.27
C GLU A 158 -0.77 23.78 -9.65
#